data_AF-A0A1A9ASJ7-F1
#
_entry.id   AF-A0A1A9ASJ7-F1
#
_cell.length_a   1.000
_cell.length_b   1.000
_cell.length_c   1.000
_cell.angle_alpha   90.00
_cell.angle_beta   90.00
_cell.angle_gamma   90.00
#
_symmetry.space_group_name_H-M   'P 1'
#
loop_
_entity.id
_entity.type
_entity.pdbx_description
1 polymer ?
#
loop_
_entity_poly.entity_id
_entity_poly.type
_entity_poly.pdbx_seq_one_letter_code
_entity_poly.pdbx_strand_id
1 'polypeptide(L)'
;MAGDSGYATNLRVIPIDFFVDMIKDGIKTLIHTYGHKDCGLRHKELCEEIKKIIFNNKKILYEHMDSPSKKEWDTKWDRQRNGIFHKLFDNEGFINMCFPLKKIVNQSIYQLKSKHIKFCKEKEVRRAALVEKPEYNVCIQYNRWIDSQRTAFTNEYLENVKNFKRKSVNKSFITKEHPGGHDPRPTYHNSKLDCTQYNSPPYSYSKKPVEKAPPISLHSPSPPTVGQKSQGKTGSSATDQDNGSAETKLEENKFPIPKSHIPDSQISSLSKTQRGGTSNVKAKQNKIKKKLLKTRLSS
;
A
#
# COMPACT_ATOMS: atom_id res chain seq x y z
N MET A 1 5.89 -70.90 30.33
CA MET A 1 5.09 -69.69 30.63
C MET A 1 6.04 -68.49 30.71
N ALA A 2 6.16 -67.72 29.63
CA ALA A 2 6.85 -66.44 29.61
C ALA A 2 6.01 -65.52 28.71
N GLY A 3 5.32 -64.57 29.32
CA GLY A 3 4.37 -63.68 28.63
C GLY A 3 5.11 -62.53 27.96
N ASP A 4 5.80 -62.81 26.86
CA ASP A 4 6.52 -61.78 26.11
C ASP A 4 5.62 -61.14 25.04
N SER A 5 4.90 -60.10 25.45
CA SER A 5 4.21 -59.19 24.53
C SER A 5 4.14 -57.78 25.13
N GLY A 6 5.28 -57.09 25.12
CA GLY A 6 5.33 -55.67 25.42
C GLY A 6 4.46 -54.88 24.45
N TYR A 7 3.27 -54.45 24.89
CA TYR A 7 2.39 -53.53 24.16
C TYR A 7 2.97 -52.11 24.15
N ALA A 8 4.12 -51.95 23.49
CA ALA A 8 4.64 -50.66 23.05
C ALA A 8 3.81 -50.16 21.86
N THR A 9 2.53 -49.84 22.10
CA THR A 9 1.73 -49.05 21.19
C THR A 9 2.44 -47.71 21.00
N ASN A 10 3.03 -47.51 19.82
CA ASN A 10 3.76 -46.30 19.45
C ASN A 10 2.77 -45.13 19.23
N LEU A 11 2.13 -44.70 20.33
CA LEU A 11 1.15 -43.64 20.45
C LEU A 11 1.82 -42.28 20.23
N ARG A 12 2.10 -41.94 18.97
CA ARG A 12 2.68 -40.63 18.62
C ARG A 12 1.62 -39.52 18.73
N VAL A 13 1.37 -39.07 19.95
CA VAL A 13 0.69 -37.79 20.22
C VAL A 13 1.60 -36.66 19.71
N ILE A 14 1.34 -36.19 18.48
CA ILE A 14 2.17 -35.16 17.86
C ILE A 14 1.94 -33.81 18.56
N PRO A 15 2.98 -33.08 19.02
CA PRO A 15 2.81 -31.82 19.74
C PRO A 15 2.03 -30.75 18.96
N ILE A 16 1.27 -29.90 19.67
CA ILE A 16 0.59 -28.76 19.07
C ILE A 16 1.59 -27.81 18.41
N ASP A 17 2.72 -27.53 19.05
CA ASP A 17 3.72 -26.58 18.52
C ASP A 17 4.30 -27.02 17.18
N PHE A 18 4.49 -28.33 16.97
CA PHE A 18 4.90 -28.89 15.67
C PHE A 18 3.86 -28.60 14.57
N PHE A 19 2.57 -28.69 14.90
CA PHE A 19 1.49 -28.32 13.99
C PHE A 19 1.43 -26.80 13.74
N VAL A 20 1.67 -25.99 14.78
CA VAL A 20 1.76 -24.53 14.64
C VAL A 20 2.87 -24.15 13.67
N ASP A 21 4.08 -24.68 13.85
CA ASP A 21 5.22 -24.40 12.95
C ASP A 21 4.97 -24.88 11.51
N MET A 22 4.19 -25.96 11.31
CA MET A 22 3.78 -26.43 9.99
C MET A 22 2.91 -25.40 9.23
N ILE A 23 2.02 -24.69 9.93
CA ILE A 23 1.06 -23.75 9.33
C ILE A 23 1.48 -22.27 9.39
N LYS A 24 2.38 -21.92 10.32
CA LYS A 24 2.80 -20.55 10.68
C LYS A 24 3.11 -19.66 9.47
N ASP A 25 4.04 -20.08 8.62
CA ASP A 25 4.48 -19.29 7.46
C ASP A 25 3.35 -19.07 6.45
N GLY A 26 2.55 -20.11 6.19
CA GLY A 26 1.41 -20.01 5.28
C GLY A 26 0.38 -18.99 5.78
N ILE A 27 0.13 -18.97 7.09
CA ILE A 27 -0.82 -18.02 7.70
C ILE A 27 -0.26 -16.60 7.73
N LYS A 28 1.04 -16.41 8.02
CA LYS A 28 1.72 -15.11 7.85
C LYS A 28 1.55 -14.58 6.43
N THR A 29 1.80 -15.42 5.42
CA THR A 29 1.59 -15.05 4.00
C THR A 29 0.15 -14.62 3.75
N LEU A 30 -0.86 -15.37 4.21
CA LEU A 30 -2.26 -14.96 4.07
C LEU A 30 -2.56 -13.63 4.79
N ILE A 31 -2.06 -13.41 6.00
CA ILE A 31 -2.24 -12.15 6.74
C ILE A 31 -1.72 -10.97 5.90
N HIS A 32 -0.53 -11.07 5.31
CA HIS A 32 -0.02 -10.04 4.40
C HIS A 32 -0.74 -9.97 3.05
N THR A 33 -1.31 -11.07 2.53
CA THR A 33 -2.13 -11.06 1.30
C THR A 33 -3.47 -10.34 1.52
N TYR A 34 -4.14 -10.56 2.65
CA TYR A 34 -5.49 -10.06 2.96
C TYR A 34 -5.51 -8.81 3.85
N GLY A 35 -4.38 -8.39 4.41
CA GLY A 35 -4.27 -7.22 5.27
C GLY A 35 -3.24 -6.18 4.85
N HIS A 36 -3.38 -4.98 5.40
CA HIS A 36 -2.42 -3.87 5.38
C HIS A 36 -2.46 -3.28 6.80
N LYS A 37 -1.32 -3.10 7.47
CA LYS A 37 -1.28 -2.81 8.93
C LYS A 37 -2.17 -1.60 9.29
N ASP A 38 -2.02 -0.53 8.51
CA ASP A 38 -2.68 0.77 8.76
C ASP A 38 -4.11 0.86 8.19
N CYS A 39 -4.58 -0.16 7.45
CA CYS A 39 -5.91 -0.17 6.81
C CYS A 39 -6.78 -1.38 7.17
N GLY A 40 -6.21 -2.33 7.94
CA GLY A 40 -6.91 -3.49 8.51
C GLY A 40 -6.87 -4.75 7.63
N LEU A 41 -7.78 -5.69 7.93
CA LEU A 41 -7.84 -7.03 7.34
C LEU A 41 -9.18 -7.33 6.63
N ARG A 42 -9.08 -7.95 5.45
CA ARG A 42 -10.17 -8.68 4.79
C ARG A 42 -10.35 -10.04 5.46
N HIS A 43 -10.99 -10.03 6.62
CA HIS A 43 -11.07 -11.20 7.49
C HIS A 43 -11.96 -12.33 6.95
N LYS A 44 -12.98 -12.09 6.13
CA LYS A 44 -13.83 -13.16 5.58
C LYS A 44 -12.99 -14.17 4.78
N GLU A 45 -12.29 -13.71 3.75
CA GLU A 45 -11.48 -14.60 2.92
C GLU A 45 -10.27 -15.12 3.69
N LEU A 46 -9.60 -14.27 4.49
CA LEU A 46 -8.47 -14.68 5.32
C LEU A 46 -8.81 -15.84 6.26
N CYS A 47 -9.93 -15.76 6.98
CA CYS A 47 -10.29 -16.78 7.95
C CYS A 47 -10.72 -18.09 7.27
N GLU A 48 -11.34 -18.04 6.09
CA GLU A 48 -11.63 -19.24 5.29
C GLU A 48 -10.35 -19.89 4.74
N GLU A 49 -9.39 -19.11 4.22
CA GLU A 49 -8.10 -19.67 3.78
C GLU A 49 -7.27 -20.23 4.96
N ILE A 50 -7.32 -19.60 6.14
CA ILE A 50 -6.71 -20.14 7.36
C ILE A 50 -7.37 -21.47 7.76
N LYS A 51 -8.70 -21.58 7.73
CA LYS A 51 -9.41 -22.84 7.99
C LYS A 51 -8.97 -23.94 7.03
N LYS A 52 -8.83 -23.64 5.73
CA LYS A 52 -8.34 -24.59 4.73
C LYS A 52 -6.91 -25.05 5.03
N ILE A 53 -6.00 -24.14 5.40
CA ILE A 53 -4.64 -24.49 5.84
C ILE A 53 -4.68 -25.43 7.05
N ILE A 54 -5.46 -25.10 8.09
CA ILE A 54 -5.60 -25.93 9.28
C ILE A 54 -6.12 -27.32 8.91
N PHE A 55 -7.23 -27.41 8.17
CA PHE A 55 -7.86 -28.66 7.77
C PHE A 55 -6.92 -29.57 6.97
N ASN A 56 -6.26 -29.01 5.94
CA ASN A 56 -5.36 -29.78 5.08
C ASN A 56 -4.15 -30.31 5.84
N ASN A 57 -3.58 -29.54 6.78
CA ASN A 57 -2.45 -30.00 7.58
C ASN A 57 -2.89 -30.96 8.70
N LYS A 58 -4.09 -30.81 9.29
CA LYS A 58 -4.65 -31.79 10.23
C LYS A 58 -4.82 -33.16 9.56
N LYS A 59 -5.27 -33.20 8.30
CA LYS A 59 -5.40 -34.46 7.55
C LYS A 59 -4.06 -35.21 7.47
N ILE A 60 -2.97 -34.52 7.13
CA ILE A 60 -1.61 -35.09 7.08
C ILE A 60 -1.17 -35.58 8.47
N LEU A 61 -1.47 -34.82 9.53
CA LEU A 61 -1.18 -35.19 10.91
C LEU A 61 -1.89 -36.50 11.31
N TYR A 62 -3.15 -36.66 10.89
CA TYR A 62 -4.03 -37.76 11.27
C TYR A 62 -3.73 -39.08 10.54
N GLU A 63 -2.90 -39.05 9.49
CA GLU A 63 -2.30 -40.26 8.88
C GLU A 63 -1.27 -40.94 9.81
N HIS A 64 -0.87 -40.29 10.90
CA HIS A 64 0.14 -40.77 11.85
C HIS A 64 -0.39 -40.94 13.29
N MET A 65 -1.71 -40.94 13.47
CA MET A 65 -2.39 -41.05 14.76
C MET A 65 -3.50 -42.11 14.71
N ASP A 66 -3.78 -42.74 15.84
CA ASP A 66 -4.99 -43.54 16.04
C ASP A 66 -6.21 -42.66 16.42
N SER A 67 -7.37 -43.27 16.65
CA SER A 67 -8.61 -42.53 16.98
C SER A 67 -8.55 -41.85 18.36
N PRO A 68 -8.09 -42.51 19.45
CA PRO A 68 -7.88 -41.87 20.74
C PRO A 68 -6.95 -40.64 20.69
N SER A 69 -5.78 -40.76 20.06
CA SER A 69 -4.81 -39.66 19.96
C SER A 69 -5.38 -38.46 19.20
N LYS A 70 -6.17 -38.68 18.15
CA LYS A 70 -6.86 -37.60 17.41
C LYS A 70 -7.82 -36.83 18.31
N LYS A 71 -8.62 -37.54 19.12
CA LYS A 71 -9.61 -36.92 20.02
C LYS A 71 -8.95 -36.10 21.12
N GLU A 72 -7.88 -36.63 21.72
CA GLU A 72 -7.06 -35.88 22.70
C GLU A 72 -6.44 -34.64 22.05
N TRP A 73 -5.82 -34.82 20.88
CA TRP A 73 -5.15 -33.76 20.14
C TRP A 73 -6.11 -32.64 19.73
N ASP A 74 -7.30 -32.97 19.21
CA ASP A 74 -8.34 -31.97 18.89
C ASP A 74 -8.79 -31.19 20.13
N THR A 75 -8.96 -31.88 21.27
CA THR A 75 -9.31 -31.25 22.55
C THR A 75 -8.23 -30.26 23.00
N LYS A 76 -6.95 -30.64 22.87
CA LYS A 76 -5.81 -29.79 23.20
C LYS A 76 -5.65 -28.61 22.25
N TRP A 77 -5.80 -28.85 20.94
CA TRP A 77 -5.80 -27.83 19.90
C TRP A 77 -6.91 -26.81 20.13
N ASP A 78 -8.14 -27.23 20.38
CA ASP A 78 -9.27 -26.30 20.52
C ASP A 78 -9.19 -25.43 21.79
N ARG A 79 -8.55 -25.93 22.86
CA ARG A 79 -8.20 -25.14 24.05
C ARG A 79 -7.10 -24.11 23.75
N GLN A 80 -6.09 -24.47 22.97
CA GLN A 80 -4.89 -23.62 22.75
C GLN A 80 -4.99 -22.67 21.54
N ARG A 81 -5.77 -23.01 20.51
CA ARG A 81 -5.82 -22.30 19.20
C ARG A 81 -6.04 -20.81 19.33
N ASN A 82 -6.91 -20.36 20.25
CA ASN A 82 -7.22 -18.94 20.41
C ASN A 82 -5.97 -18.14 20.86
N GLY A 83 -5.24 -18.63 21.86
CA GLY A 83 -4.01 -18.00 22.34
C GLY A 83 -2.89 -18.03 21.30
N ILE A 84 -2.76 -19.14 20.57
CA ILE A 84 -1.82 -19.29 19.45
C ILE A 84 -2.11 -18.24 18.37
N PHE A 85 -3.36 -18.13 17.91
CA PHE A 85 -3.74 -17.17 16.87
C PHE A 85 -3.71 -15.73 17.34
N HIS A 86 -4.03 -15.45 18.60
CA HIS A 86 -3.88 -14.11 19.16
C HIS A 86 -2.42 -13.65 19.09
N LYS A 87 -1.47 -14.46 19.58
CA LYS A 87 -0.03 -14.17 19.48
C LYS A 87 0.46 -14.06 18.04
N LEU A 88 0.01 -14.96 17.15
CA LEU A 88 0.39 -14.94 15.74
C LEU A 88 -0.02 -13.64 15.05
N PHE A 89 -1.28 -13.23 15.19
CA PHE A 89 -1.78 -12.00 14.58
C PHE A 89 -1.11 -10.76 15.19
N ASP A 90 -0.90 -10.74 16.50
CA ASP A 90 -0.32 -9.59 17.19
C ASP A 90 1.14 -9.32 16.77
N ASN A 91 1.92 -10.40 16.60
CA ASN A 91 3.29 -10.38 16.06
C ASN A 91 3.33 -9.84 14.62
N GLU A 92 2.31 -10.12 13.79
CA GLU A 92 2.20 -9.55 12.44
C GLU A 92 1.65 -8.11 12.42
N GLY A 93 1.32 -7.54 13.58
CA GLY A 93 0.78 -6.18 13.71
C GLY A 93 -0.73 -6.08 13.51
N PHE A 94 -1.48 -7.16 13.75
CA PHE A 94 -2.93 -7.23 13.53
C PHE A 94 -3.72 -7.76 14.73
N ILE A 95 -5.00 -7.41 14.78
CA ILE A 95 -5.94 -7.97 15.76
C ILE A 95 -6.53 -9.28 15.21
N ASN A 96 -6.47 -10.36 15.99
CA ASN A 96 -7.14 -11.62 15.67
C ASN A 96 -8.66 -11.39 15.52
N MET A 97 -9.20 -11.75 14.36
CA MET A 97 -10.64 -11.71 14.03
C MET A 97 -11.18 -13.07 13.53
N CYS A 98 -10.34 -14.11 13.51
CA CYS A 98 -10.70 -15.44 12.99
C CYS A 98 -11.07 -16.43 14.09
N PHE A 99 -10.51 -16.27 15.29
CA PHE A 99 -10.73 -17.16 16.42
C PHE A 99 -11.00 -16.32 17.68
N PRO A 100 -12.26 -16.29 18.19
CA PRO A 100 -13.48 -16.66 17.48
C PRO A 100 -13.69 -15.76 16.24
N LEU A 101 -14.40 -16.29 15.23
CA LEU A 101 -14.71 -15.53 14.02
C LEU A 101 -15.64 -14.37 14.35
N LYS A 102 -15.17 -13.12 14.15
CA LYS A 102 -16.02 -11.94 14.30
C LYS A 102 -17.00 -11.89 13.12
N LYS A 103 -18.31 -11.88 13.41
CA LYS A 103 -19.35 -11.82 12.38
C LYS A 103 -19.33 -10.47 11.64
N ILE A 104 -19.43 -10.54 10.32
CA ILE A 104 -19.75 -9.38 9.47
C ILE A 104 -21.27 -9.19 9.51
N VAL A 105 -21.71 -7.99 9.90
CA VAL A 105 -23.14 -7.66 9.95
C VAL A 105 -23.63 -7.14 8.58
N ASN A 106 -22.84 -6.30 7.90
CA ASN A 106 -23.26 -5.59 6.69
C ASN A 106 -22.30 -5.83 5.51
N GLN A 107 -22.81 -6.38 4.41
CA GLN A 107 -22.03 -6.76 3.23
C GLN A 107 -21.45 -5.53 2.48
N SER A 108 -22.19 -4.43 2.39
CA SER A 108 -21.71 -3.19 1.73
C SER A 108 -20.54 -2.55 2.49
N ILE A 109 -20.62 -2.48 3.82
CA ILE A 109 -19.52 -2.01 4.68
C ILE A 109 -18.29 -2.91 4.51
N TYR A 110 -18.49 -4.22 4.37
CA TYR A 110 -17.40 -5.16 4.10
C TYR A 110 -16.72 -4.93 2.74
N GLN A 111 -17.51 -4.68 1.69
CA GLN A 111 -17.01 -4.33 0.36
C GLN A 111 -16.24 -3.01 0.38
N LEU A 112 -16.75 -1.98 1.06
CA LEU A 112 -16.08 -0.70 1.26
C LEU A 112 -14.72 -0.87 1.98
N LYS A 113 -14.66 -1.67 3.04
CA LYS A 113 -13.40 -2.03 3.72
C LYS A 113 -12.44 -2.80 2.81
N SER A 114 -12.94 -3.73 2.00
CA SER A 114 -12.14 -4.50 1.04
C SER A 114 -11.50 -3.59 -0.02
N LYS A 115 -12.27 -2.62 -0.55
CA LYS A 115 -11.79 -1.57 -1.46
C LYS A 115 -10.73 -0.68 -0.79
N HIS A 116 -10.95 -0.28 0.46
CA HIS A 116 -9.98 0.51 1.23
C HIS A 116 -8.62 -0.19 1.40
N ILE A 117 -8.63 -1.47 1.79
CA ILE A 117 -7.39 -2.26 1.93
C ILE A 117 -6.69 -2.44 0.57
N LYS A 118 -7.45 -2.61 -0.53
CA LYS A 118 -6.87 -2.67 -1.88
C LYS A 118 -6.21 -1.33 -2.24
N PHE A 119 -6.89 -0.21 -1.99
CA PHE A 119 -6.35 1.14 -2.22
C PHE A 119 -5.04 1.36 -1.48
N CYS A 120 -4.95 1.01 -0.20
CA CYS A 120 -3.72 1.21 0.58
C CYS A 120 -2.53 0.46 -0.02
N LYS A 121 -2.70 -0.80 -0.42
CA LYS A 121 -1.64 -1.59 -1.09
C LYS A 121 -1.25 -1.02 -2.45
N GLU A 122 -2.23 -0.63 -3.26
CA GLU A 122 -1.96 -0.04 -4.57
C GLU A 122 -1.25 1.31 -4.44
N LYS A 123 -1.58 2.09 -3.40
CA LYS A 123 -0.90 3.32 -3.04
C LYS A 123 0.56 3.08 -2.68
N GLU A 124 0.87 2.10 -1.82
CA GLU A 124 2.25 1.73 -1.46
C GLU A 124 3.06 1.37 -2.71
N VAL A 125 2.52 0.49 -3.58
CA VAL A 125 3.19 0.06 -4.82
C VAL A 125 3.45 1.25 -5.76
N ARG A 126 2.44 2.12 -5.96
CA ARG A 126 2.59 3.31 -6.80
C ARG A 126 3.59 4.32 -6.22
N ARG A 127 3.67 4.46 -4.88
CA ARG A 127 4.65 5.31 -4.20
C ARG A 127 6.06 4.74 -4.31
N ALA A 128 6.25 3.44 -4.17
CA ALA A 128 7.55 2.79 -4.33
C ALA A 128 8.11 3.01 -5.75
N ALA A 129 7.28 2.82 -6.80
CA ALA A 129 7.65 3.09 -8.18
C ALA A 129 8.06 4.56 -8.42
N LEU A 130 7.43 5.52 -7.73
CA LEU A 130 7.78 6.94 -7.77
C LEU A 130 9.08 7.28 -7.02
N VAL A 131 9.46 6.49 -6.01
CA VAL A 131 10.76 6.64 -5.34
C VAL A 131 11.90 6.08 -6.21
N GLU A 132 11.67 4.96 -6.90
CA GLU A 132 12.62 4.39 -7.86
C GLU A 132 12.83 5.30 -9.09
N LYS A 133 11.77 5.98 -9.54
CA LYS A 133 11.78 6.90 -10.69
C LYS A 133 11.02 8.18 -10.37
N PRO A 134 11.69 9.21 -9.81
CA PRO A 134 11.04 10.44 -9.36
C PRO A 134 10.72 11.38 -10.53
N GLU A 135 9.82 10.98 -11.42
CA GLU A 135 9.37 11.77 -12.58
C GLU A 135 8.15 12.62 -12.24
N TYR A 136 8.22 13.94 -12.50
CA TYR A 136 7.14 14.89 -12.24
C TYR A 136 5.80 14.47 -12.89
N ASN A 137 5.83 14.06 -14.16
CA ASN A 137 4.62 13.65 -14.88
C ASN A 137 3.97 12.40 -14.26
N VAL A 138 4.76 11.45 -13.75
CA VAL A 138 4.24 10.26 -13.07
C VAL A 138 3.62 10.66 -11.72
N CYS A 139 4.22 11.62 -11.00
CA CYS A 139 3.64 12.17 -9.77
C CYS A 139 2.28 12.86 -10.02
N ILE A 140 2.14 13.62 -11.10
CA ILE A 140 0.87 14.25 -11.49
C ILE A 140 -0.20 13.19 -11.79
N GLN A 141 0.14 12.11 -12.51
CA GLN A 141 -0.82 11.02 -12.76
C GLN A 141 -1.19 10.25 -11.49
N TYR A 142 -0.23 10.06 -10.56
CA TYR A 142 -0.52 9.51 -9.23
C TYR A 142 -1.49 10.41 -8.45
N ASN A 143 -1.30 11.73 -8.44
CA ASN A 143 -2.19 12.66 -7.75
C ASN A 143 -3.60 12.68 -8.34
N ARG A 144 -3.74 12.56 -9.67
CA ARG A 144 -5.04 12.37 -10.34
C ARG A 144 -5.71 11.05 -9.95
N TRP A 145 -4.94 9.96 -9.84
CA TRP A 145 -5.44 8.69 -9.33
C TRP A 145 -5.91 8.80 -7.87
N ILE A 146 -5.18 9.51 -7.00
CA ILE A 146 -5.61 9.79 -5.62
C ILE A 146 -6.93 10.56 -5.57
N ASP A 147 -7.13 11.60 -6.40
CA ASP A 147 -8.41 12.31 -6.46
C ASP A 147 -9.57 11.39 -6.87
N SER A 148 -9.36 10.57 -7.91
CA SER A 148 -10.35 9.58 -8.37
C SER A 148 -10.73 8.58 -7.26
N GLN A 149 -9.73 7.99 -6.59
CA GLN A 149 -9.95 7.05 -5.49
C GLN A 149 -10.64 7.71 -4.29
N ARG A 150 -10.25 8.93 -3.93
CA ARG A 150 -10.85 9.71 -2.83
C ARG A 150 -12.33 9.98 -3.10
N THR A 151 -12.68 10.44 -4.31
CA THR A 151 -14.07 10.74 -4.68
C THR A 151 -14.93 9.48 -4.68
N ALA A 152 -14.47 8.41 -5.33
CA ALA A 152 -15.18 7.13 -5.38
C ALA A 152 -15.42 6.55 -3.97
N PHE A 153 -14.37 6.53 -3.12
CA PHE A 153 -14.48 6.05 -1.75
C PHE A 153 -15.40 6.92 -0.89
N THR A 154 -15.32 8.25 -1.01
CA THR A 154 -16.13 9.17 -0.20
C THR A 154 -17.62 9.01 -0.50
N ASN A 155 -17.99 8.89 -1.78
CA ASN A 155 -19.39 8.69 -2.18
C ASN A 155 -19.96 7.39 -1.60
N GLU A 156 -19.24 6.27 -1.76
CA GLU A 156 -19.66 4.96 -1.24
C GLU A 156 -19.67 4.91 0.30
N TYR A 157 -18.73 5.59 0.96
CA TYR A 157 -18.72 5.77 2.41
C TYR A 157 -19.94 6.57 2.88
N LEU A 158 -20.26 7.70 2.25
CA LEU A 158 -21.42 8.53 2.64
C LEU A 158 -22.74 7.78 2.49
N GLU A 159 -22.91 6.98 1.43
CA GLU A 159 -24.09 6.12 1.27
C GLU A 159 -24.17 5.04 2.36
N ASN A 160 -23.05 4.41 2.73
CA ASN A 160 -23.03 3.50 3.89
C ASN A 160 -23.30 4.23 5.22
N VAL A 161 -22.85 5.48 5.38
CA VAL A 161 -23.11 6.30 6.58
C VAL A 161 -24.59 6.66 6.70
N LYS A 162 -25.25 6.97 5.59
CA LYS A 162 -26.70 7.20 5.52
C LYS A 162 -27.47 5.95 5.95
N ASN A 163 -27.09 4.78 5.45
CA ASN A 163 -27.82 3.52 5.69
C ASN A 163 -27.53 2.89 7.07
N PHE A 164 -26.33 3.06 7.64
CA PHE A 164 -25.90 2.35 8.86
C PHE A 164 -25.47 3.24 10.04
N LYS A 165 -25.50 4.57 9.89
CA LYS A 165 -24.92 5.58 10.81
C LYS A 165 -23.39 5.54 10.88
N ARG A 166 -22.77 6.73 10.96
CA ARG A 166 -21.30 6.93 10.96
C ARG A 166 -20.55 6.03 11.94
N LYS A 167 -21.05 5.91 13.19
CA LYS A 167 -20.44 5.08 14.25
C LYS A 167 -20.35 3.60 13.87
N SER A 168 -21.32 3.07 13.13
CA SER A 168 -21.33 1.66 12.68
C SER A 168 -20.31 1.43 11.56
N VAL A 169 -20.28 2.33 10.58
CA VAL A 169 -19.33 2.28 9.46
C VAL A 169 -17.88 2.36 9.98
N ASN A 170 -17.56 3.35 10.81
CA ASN A 170 -16.21 3.55 11.34
C ASN A 170 -15.73 2.36 12.19
N LYS A 171 -16.63 1.76 12.99
CA LYS A 171 -16.34 0.57 13.80
C LYS A 171 -15.88 -0.65 12.97
N SER A 172 -16.12 -0.67 11.65
CA SER A 172 -15.61 -1.73 10.78
C SER A 172 -14.14 -1.55 10.38
N PHE A 173 -13.62 -0.32 10.36
CA PHE A 173 -12.25 0.03 9.97
C PHE A 173 -11.28 -0.18 11.14
N ILE A 174 -11.15 -1.43 11.58
CA ILE A 174 -10.28 -1.83 12.69
C ILE A 174 -8.84 -2.02 12.20
N THR A 175 -7.89 -1.38 12.89
CA THR A 175 -6.42 -1.55 12.80
C THR A 175 -5.85 -1.86 14.20
N LYS A 176 -4.54 -2.06 14.34
CA LYS A 176 -3.90 -2.23 15.66
C LYS A 176 -3.92 -0.94 16.48
N GLU A 177 -3.73 0.21 15.84
CA GLU A 177 -3.81 1.55 16.46
C GLU A 177 -5.26 1.97 16.79
N HIS A 178 -6.23 1.48 16.02
CA HIS A 178 -7.65 1.81 16.17
C HIS A 178 -8.49 0.54 16.39
N PRO A 179 -8.37 -0.13 17.55
CA PRO A 179 -9.09 -1.37 17.86
C PRO A 179 -10.62 -1.19 17.90
N GLY A 180 -11.09 0.02 18.24
CA GLY A 180 -12.51 0.40 18.22
C GLY A 180 -13.04 0.78 16.83
N GLY A 181 -12.17 0.83 15.81
CA GLY A 181 -12.44 1.40 14.49
C GLY A 181 -12.22 2.91 14.42
N HIS A 182 -12.06 3.44 13.20
CA HIS A 182 -11.78 4.86 12.93
C HIS A 182 -12.47 5.36 11.67
N ASP A 183 -12.35 6.65 11.38
CA ASP A 183 -12.74 7.22 10.08
C ASP A 183 -11.60 6.99 9.07
N PRO A 184 -11.80 6.22 7.99
CA PRO A 184 -10.75 5.91 7.01
C PRO A 184 -10.51 7.01 5.97
N ARG A 185 -11.31 8.07 5.94
CA ARG A 185 -11.20 9.16 4.94
C ARG A 185 -9.87 9.94 5.01
N PRO A 186 -9.29 10.27 6.19
CA PRO A 186 -8.00 10.97 6.27
C PRO A 186 -6.89 10.28 5.50
N THR A 187 -6.90 8.93 5.43
CA THR A 187 -5.97 8.14 4.62
C THR A 187 -5.96 8.57 3.15
N TYR A 188 -7.09 8.98 2.58
CA TYR A 188 -7.18 9.48 1.20
C TYR A 188 -6.75 10.94 1.09
N HIS A 189 -7.16 11.80 2.02
CA HIS A 189 -6.79 13.23 2.03
C HIS A 189 -5.27 13.41 2.11
N ASN A 190 -4.61 12.62 2.95
CA ASN A 190 -3.16 12.69 3.19
C ASN A 190 -2.33 11.88 2.17
N SER A 191 -2.95 11.35 1.11
CA SER A 191 -2.27 10.48 0.14
C SER A 191 -1.67 11.19 -1.07
N LYS A 192 -1.97 12.48 -1.32
CA LYS A 192 -1.29 13.23 -2.37
C LYS A 192 0.20 13.41 -2.09
N LEU A 193 0.95 13.69 -3.15
CA LEU A 193 2.37 14.04 -3.12
C LEU A 193 2.55 15.50 -3.57
N ASP A 194 3.55 16.16 -3.02
CA ASP A 194 4.05 17.41 -3.59
C ASP A 194 4.95 17.08 -4.78
N CYS A 195 4.45 17.33 -5.99
CA CYS A 195 5.19 17.00 -7.21
C CYS A 195 6.34 17.97 -7.50
N THR A 196 6.47 19.10 -6.82
CA THR A 196 7.61 20.02 -7.02
C THR A 196 8.95 19.41 -6.61
N GLN A 197 8.92 18.38 -5.78
CA GLN A 197 10.08 17.62 -5.29
C GLN A 197 10.56 16.54 -6.28
N TYR A 198 9.91 16.42 -7.44
CA TYR A 198 10.18 15.41 -8.45
C TYR A 198 10.84 16.03 -9.68
N ASN A 199 11.63 15.25 -10.42
CA ASN A 199 12.33 15.71 -11.61
C ASN A 199 11.32 16.15 -12.66
N SER A 200 11.20 17.47 -12.84
CA SER A 200 10.59 18.06 -14.03
C SER A 200 11.32 17.55 -15.27
N PRO A 201 10.61 17.24 -16.38
CA PRO A 201 11.28 17.09 -17.67
C PRO A 201 12.13 18.35 -17.92
N PRO A 202 13.36 18.23 -18.44
CA PRO A 202 14.10 19.41 -18.87
C PRO A 202 13.22 20.15 -19.87
N TYR A 203 12.92 21.43 -19.59
CA TYR A 203 12.12 22.26 -20.47
C TYR A 203 12.78 22.25 -21.85
N SER A 204 12.17 21.56 -22.82
CA SER A 204 12.62 21.55 -24.21
C SER A 204 12.22 22.85 -24.91
N TYR A 205 12.51 23.99 -24.27
CA TYR A 205 12.74 25.24 -24.98
C TYR A 205 14.12 25.15 -25.65
N SER A 206 14.19 24.28 -26.65
CA SER A 206 15.11 24.47 -27.76
C SER A 206 14.72 25.78 -28.44
N LYS A 207 15.15 26.91 -27.87
CA LYS A 207 15.20 28.17 -28.61
C LYS A 207 16.10 27.87 -29.81
N LYS A 208 15.49 27.59 -30.97
CA LYS A 208 16.19 27.69 -32.24
C LYS A 208 16.90 29.04 -32.21
N PRO A 209 18.23 29.11 -32.40
CA PRO A 209 18.88 30.38 -32.62
C PRO A 209 18.17 31.03 -33.81
N VAL A 210 17.51 32.17 -33.56
CA VAL A 210 16.99 32.98 -34.65
C VAL A 210 18.24 33.52 -35.35
N GLU A 211 18.39 33.11 -36.60
CA GLU A 211 19.50 33.51 -37.46
C GLU A 211 19.53 35.05 -37.53
N LYS A 212 20.63 35.66 -37.10
CA LYS A 212 20.75 37.12 -37.08
C LYS A 212 20.85 37.62 -38.52
N ALA A 213 19.86 38.40 -38.94
CA ALA A 213 19.99 39.16 -40.18
C ALA A 213 21.22 40.08 -40.13
N PRO A 214 22.02 40.18 -41.21
CA PRO A 214 23.22 41.00 -41.23
C PRO A 214 22.87 42.50 -41.25
N PRO A 215 23.64 43.37 -40.57
CA PRO A 215 23.38 44.80 -40.54
C PRO A 215 23.83 45.46 -41.86
N ILE A 216 22.95 46.27 -42.45
CA ILE A 216 23.28 47.13 -43.61
C ILE A 216 23.47 48.57 -43.11
N SER A 217 24.57 49.19 -43.52
CA SER A 217 25.08 50.46 -43.02
C SER A 217 24.39 51.70 -43.59
N LEU A 218 24.29 52.75 -42.77
CA LEU A 218 23.99 54.12 -43.19
C LEU A 218 25.22 54.80 -43.80
N HIS A 219 25.09 55.46 -44.95
CA HIS A 219 25.64 56.79 -45.26
C HIS A 219 25.04 57.37 -46.56
N SER A 220 24.84 58.70 -46.59
CA SER A 220 24.09 59.52 -47.58
C SER A 220 25.01 60.06 -48.72
N PRO A 221 24.62 60.96 -49.70
CA PRO A 221 23.58 62.02 -49.70
C PRO A 221 22.75 62.24 -51.01
N SER A 222 21.79 63.20 -50.98
CA SER A 222 20.95 63.70 -52.11
C SER A 222 21.55 64.94 -52.81
N PRO A 223 21.12 65.36 -54.04
CA PRO A 223 19.94 66.26 -54.26
C PRO A 223 19.28 66.16 -55.70
N PRO A 224 18.49 67.12 -56.25
CA PRO A 224 17.18 67.67 -55.80
C PRO A 224 16.05 67.79 -56.90
N THR A 225 14.82 68.18 -56.49
CA THR A 225 13.70 68.78 -57.30
C THR A 225 12.97 67.83 -58.30
N VAL A 226 11.67 67.89 -58.66
CA VAL A 226 10.47 68.79 -58.51
C VAL A 226 9.23 67.86 -58.33
N GLY A 227 8.02 68.18 -57.82
CA GLY A 227 7.39 69.35 -57.18
C GLY A 227 5.83 69.29 -57.27
N GLN A 228 5.11 70.31 -56.77
CA GLN A 228 3.63 70.50 -56.70
C GLN A 228 2.79 69.51 -55.83
N LYS A 229 1.61 69.84 -55.27
CA LYS A 229 0.99 71.02 -54.58
C LYS A 229 -0.50 70.69 -54.34
N SER A 230 -0.97 70.57 -53.09
CA SER A 230 -2.36 70.84 -52.63
C SER A 230 -2.52 70.40 -51.16
N GLN A 231 -2.32 71.26 -50.16
CA GLN A 231 -3.26 72.24 -49.56
C GLN A 231 -4.60 71.67 -49.01
N GLY A 232 -4.73 71.66 -47.68
CA GLY A 232 -5.97 71.41 -46.91
C GLY A 232 -5.82 71.84 -45.43
N LYS A 233 -6.48 72.95 -45.06
CA LYS A 233 -6.49 73.66 -43.75
C LYS A 233 -6.68 72.76 -42.50
N THR A 234 -5.78 72.76 -41.50
CA THR A 234 -5.68 73.62 -40.28
C THR A 234 -6.83 73.55 -39.26
N GLY A 235 -6.51 73.12 -38.02
CA GLY A 235 -7.31 73.31 -36.79
C GLY A 235 -6.70 72.58 -35.57
N SER A 236 -6.22 73.33 -34.57
CA SER A 236 -5.63 72.84 -33.29
C SER A 236 -6.66 72.12 -32.40
N SER A 237 -6.33 71.33 -31.36
CA SER A 237 -5.27 71.50 -30.35
C SER A 237 -4.87 70.18 -29.65
N ALA A 238 -3.73 70.20 -28.95
CA ALA A 238 -3.18 69.06 -28.22
C ALA A 238 -3.60 69.03 -26.73
N THR A 239 -3.64 67.82 -26.16
CA THR A 239 -3.18 67.58 -24.78
C THR A 239 -2.64 66.15 -24.67
N ASP A 240 -1.40 66.00 -24.22
CA ASP A 240 -0.79 64.71 -23.90
C ASP A 240 -1.32 64.15 -22.57
N GLN A 241 -1.46 62.82 -22.47
CA GLN A 241 -1.19 62.16 -21.19
C GLN A 241 -0.65 60.74 -21.38
N ASP A 242 0.51 60.52 -20.76
CA ASP A 242 1.38 59.36 -20.91
C ASP A 242 0.98 58.21 -19.98
N ASN A 243 1.13 56.96 -20.44
CA ASN A 243 0.66 55.76 -19.75
C ASN A 243 1.84 54.89 -19.30
N GLY A 244 2.56 55.38 -18.28
CA GLY A 244 3.65 54.65 -17.64
C GLY A 244 3.16 53.52 -16.74
N SER A 245 3.37 52.27 -17.15
CA SER A 245 3.15 51.09 -16.30
C SER A 245 4.37 50.81 -15.43
N ALA A 246 4.20 50.83 -14.10
CA ALA A 246 5.27 50.54 -13.14
C ALA A 246 5.16 49.10 -12.60
N GLU A 247 6.25 48.34 -12.68
CA GLU A 247 6.37 47.01 -12.07
C GLU A 247 6.45 47.11 -10.54
N THR A 248 5.61 46.35 -9.83
CA THR A 248 5.71 46.20 -8.37
C THR A 248 6.39 44.88 -8.02
N LYS A 249 7.55 44.95 -7.34
CA LYS A 249 8.27 43.78 -6.81
C LYS A 249 7.44 43.07 -5.74
N LEU A 250 7.55 41.73 -5.67
CA LEU A 250 7.08 40.94 -4.53
C LEU A 250 8.27 40.46 -3.69
N GLU A 251 8.23 40.65 -2.37
CA GLU A 251 9.31 40.26 -1.45
C GLU A 251 9.37 38.75 -1.16
N GLU A 252 10.58 38.29 -0.84
CA GLU A 252 10.93 36.89 -0.56
C GLU A 252 10.74 36.54 0.93
N ASN A 253 9.52 36.17 1.35
CA ASN A 253 9.26 35.70 2.71
C ASN A 253 9.70 34.23 2.93
N LYS A 254 10.91 34.03 3.44
CA LYS A 254 11.41 32.70 3.88
C LYS A 254 10.78 32.27 5.21
N PHE A 255 9.92 31.27 5.18
CA PHE A 255 9.46 30.56 6.37
C PHE A 255 10.35 29.34 6.68
N PRO A 256 10.65 29.05 7.97
CA PRO A 256 11.59 28.00 8.35
C PRO A 256 11.04 26.58 8.20
N ILE A 257 11.93 25.67 7.79
CA ILE A 257 11.66 24.23 7.60
C ILE A 257 11.42 23.54 8.97
N PRO A 258 10.28 22.85 9.17
CA PRO A 258 10.15 21.91 10.29
C PRO A 258 11.03 20.68 10.03
N LYS A 259 12.01 20.43 10.90
CA LYS A 259 12.79 19.18 10.87
C LYS A 259 11.83 18.00 11.07
N SER A 260 11.84 17.03 10.17
CA SER A 260 11.06 15.81 10.36
C SER A 260 11.59 15.03 11.56
N HIS A 261 10.73 14.80 12.55
CA HIS A 261 11.03 13.90 13.65
C HIS A 261 10.95 12.47 13.10
N ILE A 262 12.10 11.91 12.73
CA ILE A 262 12.24 10.47 12.46
C ILE A 262 12.27 9.78 13.83
N PRO A 263 11.35 8.86 14.16
CA PRO A 263 11.53 7.95 15.27
C PRO A 263 12.54 6.89 14.84
N ASP A 264 13.68 6.80 15.53
CA ASP A 264 14.70 5.78 15.30
C ASP A 264 14.14 4.36 15.47
N SER A 265 13.69 3.79 14.35
CA SER A 265 13.36 2.39 14.23
C SER A 265 14.57 1.70 13.62
N GLN A 266 15.38 1.11 14.51
CA GLN A 266 16.62 0.41 14.15
C GLN A 266 16.40 -0.54 12.97
N ILE A 267 17.05 -0.23 11.85
CA ILE A 267 17.06 -1.07 10.66
C ILE A 267 17.82 -2.35 11.01
N SER A 268 17.09 -3.45 11.23
CA SER A 268 17.71 -4.77 11.25
C SER A 268 18.12 -5.14 9.82
N SER A 269 19.40 -5.39 9.66
CA SER A 269 20.12 -5.46 8.39
C SER A 269 19.44 -6.32 7.32
N LEU A 270 19.12 -5.71 6.17
CA LEU A 270 18.62 -6.43 5.00
C LEU A 270 19.74 -7.28 4.39
N SER A 271 19.78 -8.57 4.75
CA SER A 271 20.74 -9.52 4.18
C SER A 271 20.44 -9.77 2.70
N LYS A 272 21.33 -9.29 1.82
CA LYS A 272 21.31 -9.58 0.38
C LYS A 272 21.31 -11.10 0.16
N THR A 273 20.27 -11.64 -0.47
CA THR A 273 20.35 -12.92 -1.18
C THR A 273 19.65 -12.78 -2.53
N GLN A 274 20.28 -13.31 -3.58
CA GLN A 274 19.85 -13.17 -4.97
C GLN A 274 18.43 -13.68 -5.23
N ARG A 275 17.77 -13.00 -6.18
CA ARG A 275 16.50 -13.41 -6.78
C ARG A 275 16.67 -14.72 -7.56
N GLY A 276 15.91 -15.75 -7.20
CA GLY A 276 15.85 -16.99 -7.97
C GLY A 276 14.70 -17.92 -7.56
N GLY A 277 13.93 -18.39 -8.54
CA GLY A 277 13.06 -19.57 -8.41
C GLY A 277 11.61 -19.33 -7.96
N THR A 278 10.71 -19.16 -8.93
CA THR A 278 9.25 -19.23 -8.71
C THR A 278 8.79 -20.68 -8.50
N SER A 279 8.83 -21.20 -7.27
CA SER A 279 8.08 -22.40 -6.84
C SER A 279 8.17 -22.59 -5.31
N ASN A 280 7.44 -23.59 -4.78
CA ASN A 280 7.70 -24.29 -3.48
C ASN A 280 6.64 -24.24 -2.36
N VAL A 281 5.35 -24.35 -2.69
CA VAL A 281 4.41 -25.05 -1.78
C VAL A 281 4.69 -26.57 -1.83
N LYS A 282 4.85 -27.16 -3.02
CA LYS A 282 5.18 -28.60 -3.19
C LYS A 282 6.54 -29.01 -2.61
N ALA A 283 7.63 -28.26 -2.82
CA ALA A 283 8.93 -28.69 -2.31
C ALA A 283 9.06 -28.57 -0.78
N LYS A 284 8.32 -27.66 -0.13
CA LYS A 284 8.28 -27.58 1.34
C LYS A 284 7.59 -28.83 1.92
N GLN A 285 6.50 -29.31 1.31
CA GLN A 285 5.89 -30.61 1.62
C GLN A 285 6.86 -31.79 1.39
N ASN A 286 7.61 -31.81 0.29
CA ASN A 286 8.62 -32.87 0.06
C ASN A 286 9.78 -32.84 1.07
N LYS A 287 10.19 -31.65 1.53
CA LYS A 287 11.23 -31.50 2.58
C LYS A 287 10.70 -31.99 3.95
N ILE A 288 9.41 -31.78 4.24
CA ILE A 288 8.72 -32.31 5.43
C ILE A 288 8.60 -33.85 5.37
N LYS A 289 8.18 -34.41 4.22
CA LYS A 289 8.18 -35.88 4.01
C LYS A 289 9.58 -36.49 4.24
N LYS A 290 10.65 -35.87 3.71
CA LYS A 290 12.03 -36.33 3.97
C LYS A 290 12.46 -36.22 5.44
N LYS A 291 11.98 -35.22 6.20
CA LYS A 291 12.30 -35.10 7.64
C LYS A 291 11.60 -36.20 8.46
N LEU A 292 10.32 -36.47 8.19
CA LEU A 292 9.55 -37.55 8.83
C LEU A 292 10.08 -38.95 8.46
N LEU A 293 10.54 -39.14 7.22
CA LEU A 293 11.13 -40.40 6.77
C LEU A 293 12.51 -40.67 7.41
N LYS A 294 13.32 -39.62 7.66
CA LYS A 294 14.59 -39.77 8.41
C LYS A 294 14.39 -40.26 9.84
N THR A 295 13.33 -39.84 10.54
CA THR A 295 12.96 -40.36 11.87
C THR A 295 12.41 -41.80 11.85
N ARG A 296 12.44 -42.47 10.69
CA ARG A 296 12.01 -43.87 10.50
C ARG A 296 13.16 -44.79 10.06
N LEU A 297 14.38 -44.26 10.01
CA LEU A 297 15.63 -44.95 9.62
C LEU A 297 16.71 -44.83 10.72
N SER A 298 16.28 -44.51 11.95
CA SER A 298 17.16 -44.33 13.13
C SER A 298 16.46 -44.84 14.39
N SER A 299 15.64 -45.87 14.21
CA SER A 299 14.84 -46.61 15.19
C SER A 299 14.55 -47.98 14.60
#